data_AF-A0A952E0D9-F1
#
_entry.id   AF-A0A952E0D9-F1
#
_cell.length_a   1.000
_cell.length_b   1.000
_cell.length_c   1.000
_cell.angle_alpha   90.00
_cell.angle_beta   90.00
_cell.angle_gamma   90.00
#
_symmetry.space_group_name_H-M   'P 1'
#
loop_
_entity.id
_entity.type
_entity.pdbx_description
1 polymer ?
#
loop_
_entity_poly.entity_id
_entity_poly.type
_entity_poly.pdbx_seq_one_letter_code
_entity_poly.pdbx_strand_id
1 'polypeptide(L)' 'MAKKKKTAKRTRVKRGAWTASDLKTLKKLFNNNSTADIAKKLGRALDPVKKKASRLGLRKSKSYMKKLGRGKA' A
#
# COMPACT_ATOMS: atom_id res chain seq x y z
N MET A 1 -6.59 -7.95 -29.43
CA MET A 1 -5.75 -7.35 -28.35
C MET A 1 -6.06 -8.03 -27.01
N ALA A 2 -5.43 -9.16 -26.71
CA ALA A 2 -5.75 -9.96 -25.53
C ALA A 2 -5.00 -9.43 -24.29
N LYS A 3 -5.74 -8.90 -23.32
CA LYS A 3 -5.25 -8.41 -22.02
C LYS A 3 -4.52 -9.56 -21.30
N LYS A 4 -3.18 -9.49 -21.22
CA LYS A 4 -2.33 -10.42 -20.44
C LYS A 4 -2.84 -10.49 -18.99
N LYS A 5 -3.54 -11.58 -18.63
CA LYS A 5 -3.79 -11.98 -17.24
C LYS A 5 -2.43 -12.25 -16.60
N LYS A 6 -1.93 -11.33 -15.77
CA LYS A 6 -0.73 -11.56 -14.95
C LYS A 6 -1.06 -12.71 -13.99
N THR A 7 -0.50 -13.88 -14.25
CA THR A 7 -0.51 -15.02 -13.34
C THR A 7 -0.02 -14.54 -11.98
N ALA A 8 -0.85 -14.69 -10.95
CA ALA A 8 -0.50 -14.34 -9.58
C ALA A 8 0.63 -15.28 -9.12
N LYS A 9 1.88 -14.86 -9.34
CA LYS A 9 3.02 -15.44 -8.63
C LYS A 9 2.69 -15.32 -7.14
N ARG A 10 2.44 -16.45 -6.47
CA ARG A 10 2.37 -16.54 -4.99
C ARG A 10 3.77 -16.23 -4.46
N THR A 11 4.18 -14.97 -4.51
CA THR A 11 5.41 -14.51 -3.88
C THR A 11 5.22 -14.69 -2.38
N ARG A 12 6.14 -15.44 -1.77
CA ARG A 12 6.16 -15.71 -0.34
C ARG A 12 6.07 -14.36 0.39
N VAL A 13 4.93 -14.08 1.01
CA VAL A 13 4.67 -12.79 1.65
C VAL A 13 5.77 -12.56 2.69
N LYS A 14 6.49 -11.43 2.58
CA LYS A 14 7.53 -11.07 3.57
C LYS A 14 6.88 -10.88 4.95
N ARG A 15 7.05 -11.87 5.84
CA ARG A 15 6.57 -11.87 7.24
C ARG A 15 7.58 -11.28 8.25
N GLY A 16 8.68 -10.69 7.77
CA GLY A 16 9.76 -10.17 8.60
C GLY A 16 9.65 -8.69 9.01
N ALA A 17 10.67 -8.23 9.73
CA ALA A 17 10.81 -6.87 10.21
C ALA A 17 10.68 -5.81 9.09
N TRP A 18 10.22 -4.62 9.46
CA TRP A 18 10.16 -3.47 8.57
C TRP A 18 11.54 -2.83 8.50
N THR A 19 12.14 -2.81 7.31
CA THR A 19 13.40 -2.10 7.12
C THR A 19 13.16 -0.59 7.00
N ALA A 20 14.19 0.22 7.25
CA ALA A 20 14.10 1.66 7.05
C ALA A 20 13.70 2.04 5.60
N SER A 21 14.15 1.25 4.61
CA SER A 21 13.78 1.44 3.20
C SER A 21 12.31 1.16 2.94
N ASP A 22 11.75 0.09 3.55
CA ASP A 22 10.32 -0.20 3.48
C ASP A 22 9.49 0.96 4.06
N LEU A 23 9.92 1.51 5.19
CA LEU A 23 9.23 2.61 5.87
C LEU A 23 9.29 3.90 5.05
N LYS A 24 10.44 4.25 4.47
CA LYS A 24 10.57 5.40 3.56
C LYS A 24 9.65 5.24 2.35
N THR A 25 9.63 4.05 1.76
CA THR A 25 8.78 3.73 0.61
C THR A 25 7.29 3.83 0.97
N LEU A 26 6.90 3.26 2.11
CA LEU A 26 5.54 3.34 2.64
C LEU A 26 5.13 4.80 2.82
N LYS A 27 5.93 5.62 3.52
CA LYS A 27 5.64 7.05 3.74
C LYS A 27 5.48 7.84 2.43
N LYS A 28 6.39 7.63 1.47
CA LYS A 28 6.37 8.36 0.18
C LYS A 28 5.17 7.98 -0.69
N LEU A 29 4.80 6.70 -0.71
CA LEU A 29 3.74 6.21 -1.59
C LEU A 29 2.34 6.32 -0.97
N PHE A 30 2.21 6.29 0.36
CA PHE A 30 0.92 6.25 1.07
C PHE A 30 0.03 7.47 0.81
N ASN A 31 0.62 8.64 0.56
CA ASN A 31 -0.15 9.87 0.32
C ASN A 31 -0.96 9.82 -0.98
N ASN A 32 -0.44 9.17 -2.03
CA ASN A 32 -1.00 9.20 -3.39
C ASN A 32 -1.47 7.84 -3.90
N ASN A 33 -1.17 6.74 -3.20
CA ASN A 33 -1.50 5.38 -3.64
C ASN A 33 -2.39 4.64 -2.65
N SER A 34 -3.07 3.61 -3.15
CA SER A 34 -3.80 2.70 -2.27
C SER A 34 -2.84 1.81 -1.49
N THR A 35 -3.20 1.48 -0.26
CA THR A 35 -2.50 0.52 0.59
C THR A 35 -2.30 -0.82 -0.12
N ALA A 36 -3.24 -1.22 -1.00
CA ALA A 36 -3.15 -2.42 -1.81
C ALA A 36 -2.02 -2.37 -2.86
N ASP A 37 -1.81 -1.22 -3.48
CA ASP A 37 -0.76 -1.05 -4.48
C ASP A 37 0.62 -1.03 -3.80
N ILE A 38 0.71 -0.35 -2.66
CA ILE A 38 1.91 -0.33 -1.83
C ILE A 38 2.24 -1.73 -1.32
N ALA A 39 1.25 -2.51 -0.90
CA ALA A 39 1.42 -3.90 -0.48
C ALA A 39 2.01 -4.76 -1.62
N LYS A 40 1.49 -4.63 -2.85
CA LYS A 40 2.03 -5.29 -4.04
C LYS A 40 3.48 -4.87 -4.31
N LYS A 41 3.79 -3.57 -4.19
CA LYS A 41 5.13 -3.03 -4.43
C LYS A 41 6.15 -3.45 -3.38
N LEU A 42 5.73 -3.57 -2.12
CA LEU A 42 6.56 -4.04 -1.01
C LEU A 42 6.63 -5.58 -0.93
N GLY A 43 5.82 -6.31 -1.71
CA GLY A 43 5.69 -7.77 -1.59
C GLY A 43 5.21 -8.23 -0.21
N ARG A 44 4.42 -7.38 0.48
CA ARG A 44 3.82 -7.67 1.80
C ARG A 44 2.31 -7.79 1.68
N ALA A 45 1.69 -8.45 2.65
CA ALA A 45 0.24 -8.52 2.74
C ALA A 45 -0.36 -7.14 3.07
N LEU A 46 -1.59 -6.92 2.63
CA LEU A 46 -2.30 -5.65 2.82
C LEU A 46 -2.53 -5.33 4.30
N ASP A 47 -2.88 -6.35 5.09
CA ASP A 47 -3.15 -6.23 6.53
C ASP A 47 -1.98 -5.66 7.34
N PRO A 48 -0.76 -6.25 7.30
CA PRO A 48 0.38 -5.69 8.02
C PRO A 48 0.78 -4.31 7.51
N VAL A 49 0.60 -4.02 6.20
CA VAL A 49 0.85 -2.68 5.64
C VAL A 49 -0.14 -1.67 6.20
N LYS A 50 -1.43 -2.02 6.29
CA LYS A 50 -2.47 -1.19 6.90
C LYS A 50 -2.18 -0.95 8.37
N LYS A 51 -1.94 -2.01 9.15
CA LYS A 51 -1.59 -1.90 10.58
C LYS A 51 -0.34 -1.05 10.80
N LYS A 52 0.70 -1.22 9.97
CA LYS A 52 1.92 -0.41 10.08
C LYS A 52 1.68 1.04 9.72
N ALA A 53 0.92 1.33 8.67
CA ALA A 53 0.57 2.70 8.29
C ALA A 53 -0.24 3.41 9.39
N SER A 54 -1.23 2.71 9.98
CA SER A 54 -1.98 3.21 11.13
C SER A 54 -1.07 3.49 12.34
N ARG A 55 -0.15 2.57 12.67
CA ARG A 55 0.81 2.76 13.77
C ARG A 55 1.82 3.89 13.52
N LEU A 56 2.07 4.23 12.27
CA LEU A 56 2.91 5.36 11.87
C LEU A 56 2.12 6.68 11.72
N GLY A 57 0.81 6.67 11.97
CA GLY A 57 -0.04 7.84 11.79
C GLY A 57 -0.16 8.33 10.34
N LEU A 58 0.14 7.47 9.36
CA LEU A 58 0.11 7.88 7.95
C LEU A 58 -1.33 8.11 7.51
N ARG A 59 -1.57 9.30 6.96
CA ARG A 59 -2.85 9.71 6.39
C ARG A 59 -2.71 9.84 4.88
N LYS A 60 -3.77 9.47 4.18
CA LYS A 60 -3.84 9.68 2.73
C LYS A 60 -4.07 11.16 2.44
N SER A 61 -3.52 11.66 1.34
CA SER A 61 -3.70 13.07 0.97
C SER A 61 -5.18 13.40 0.78
N LYS A 62 -5.60 14.62 1.15
CA LYS A 62 -6.97 15.11 0.91
C LYS A 62 -7.35 14.97 -0.57
N SER A 63 -6.43 15.21 -1.49
CA SER A 63 -6.68 15.07 -2.93
C SER A 63 -6.95 13.61 -3.33
N TYR A 64 -6.22 12.66 -2.73
CA TYR A 64 -6.46 11.24 -2.95
C TYR A 64 -7.79 10.77 -2.34
N MET A 65 -8.13 11.27 -1.15
CA MET A 65 -9.41 11.00 -0.50
C MET A 65 -10.60 11.59 -1.27
N LYS A 66 -10.44 12.79 -1.85
CA LYS A 66 -11.40 13.44 -2.74
C LYS A 66 -11.61 12.62 -4.02
N LYS A 67 -10.51 12.16 -4.63
CA LYS A 67 -10.55 11.30 -5.83
C LYS A 67 -11.25 9.95 -5.59
N LEU A 68 -11.14 9.40 -4.38
CA LEU A 68 -11.81 8.16 -4.01
C LEU A 68 -13.29 8.34 -3.61
N GLY A 69 -13.81 9.56 -3.54
CA GLY A 69 -15.19 9.82 -3.08
C GLY A 69 -15.42 9.48 -1.60
N ARG A 70 -14.35 9.22 -0.83
CA ARG A 70 -14.41 8.83 0.59
C ARG A 70 -14.25 10.02 1.54
N GLY A 71 -14.32 11.24 0.99
CA GLY A 71 -14.22 12.50 1.73
C GLY A 71 -15.58 13.07 2.14
N LYS A 72 -16.57 12.22 2.44
CA LYS A 72 -17.90 12.65 2.87
C LYS A 72 -18.34 11.88 4.11
N ALA A 73 -18.06 12.47 5.27
CA ALA A 73 -18.82 12.48 6.51
C ALA A 73 -18.05 13.42 7.46
#